data_AF-A0A8J9Y6U8-F1
#
_entry.id   AF-A0A8J9Y6U8-F1
#
_cell.length_a   1.000
_cell.length_b   1.000
_cell.length_c   1.000
_cell.angle_alpha   90.00
_cell.angle_beta   90.00
_cell.angle_gamma   90.00
#
_symmetry.space_group_name_H-M   'P 1'
#
loop_
_entity.id
_entity.type
_entity.pdbx_description
1 polymer ?
#
loop_
_entity_poly.entity_id
_entity_poly.type
_entity_poly.pdbx_seq_one_letter_code
_entity_poly.pdbx_strand_id
1 'polypeptide(L)'
;MADFEINEALASLEMLMSEFFAPTTNNFRKREIENMLENFSNTRDSWKHCLLFLQKSENQYVLIVTLTTLEKIINRQWIRLSDNEKTEIRLTLMNELMTKHETMLYFIRNKLAALLVSIARYDWPHLYPDFFSNIVELLKCDGHQCVVGLVLAQAASEELGAARDTGVLLPSERKSQLERLMLKGMPQMLSALNAILEKNGQKEGQSNPPPSPTGGLPQASALPDLLANAHDVHSADKALNMEIVVKCLSTLQHLFSWLPLSSHVPPSLVTTVFYWGSVATQSQSAEAALAGLGGVCELLYRRYAPPSSAATALRLHHCALRLLRHLNHHHHMQRADHSYLNKLAEFLKLFVSLHFKRLEAEPEFDAIEFLSYLFQYTFQVPTCSTFVSCLDIWIQFIDVLKPEDTPKYWEALQALVNGILNKIQFQHNKAQLQHLDNDVCDDDGETEWQTFLKHCIECIARVADLAPLDVFTAVAPVESPVDHSGK
;
A
#
# COMPACT_ATOMS: atom_id res chain seq x y z
N MET A 1 15.06 -12.47 -42.13
CA MET A 1 14.25 -13.60 -41.65
C MET A 1 12.92 -13.52 -42.37
N ALA A 2 12.49 -14.58 -43.04
CA ALA A 2 11.22 -14.53 -43.76
C ALA A 2 10.08 -14.52 -42.72
N ASP A 3 9.05 -13.70 -42.93
CA ASP A 3 7.93 -13.52 -41.99
C ASP A 3 7.23 -14.85 -41.63
N PHE A 4 7.31 -15.83 -42.55
CA PHE A 4 6.89 -17.21 -42.37
C PHE A 4 7.65 -17.95 -41.25
N GLU A 5 8.99 -17.85 -41.22
CA GLU A 5 9.84 -18.53 -40.22
C GLU A 5 9.54 -18.03 -38.80
N ILE A 6 9.24 -16.74 -38.66
CA ILE A 6 8.88 -16.11 -37.38
C ILE A 6 7.54 -16.62 -36.88
N ASN A 7 6.54 -16.74 -37.76
CA ASN A 7 5.22 -17.22 -37.39
C ASN A 7 5.26 -18.70 -36.99
N GLU A 8 6.08 -19.51 -37.65
CA GLU A 8 6.29 -20.91 -37.28
C GLU A 8 7.00 -21.04 -35.91
N ALA A 9 8.01 -20.21 -35.66
CA ALA A 9 8.69 -20.16 -34.37
C ALA A 9 7.76 -19.72 -33.23
N LEU A 10 6.89 -18.72 -33.48
CA LEU A 10 5.90 -18.27 -32.53
C LEU A 10 4.87 -19.37 -32.21
N ALA A 11 4.31 -20.01 -33.24
CA ALA A 11 3.36 -21.11 -33.06
C ALA A 11 3.98 -22.28 -32.28
N SER A 12 5.25 -22.59 -32.56
CA SER A 12 5.99 -23.61 -31.81
C SER A 12 6.16 -23.23 -30.33
N LEU A 13 6.47 -21.97 -30.03
CA LEU A 13 6.60 -21.47 -28.67
C LEU A 13 5.25 -21.46 -27.93
N GLU A 14 4.16 -21.10 -28.60
CA GLU A 14 2.80 -21.16 -28.03
C GLU A 14 2.40 -22.59 -27.66
N MET A 15 2.70 -23.56 -28.53
CA MET A 15 2.47 -24.98 -28.26
C MET A 15 3.30 -25.48 -27.07
N LEU A 16 4.60 -25.15 -27.04
CA LEU A 16 5.49 -25.51 -25.94
C LEU A 16 5.02 -24.92 -24.61
N MET A 17 4.59 -23.66 -24.60
CA MET A 17 4.11 -23.04 -23.36
C MET A 17 2.76 -23.60 -22.90
N SER A 18 1.87 -23.90 -23.83
CA SER A 18 0.61 -24.56 -23.53
C SER A 18 0.84 -25.97 -22.95
N GLU A 19 1.82 -26.70 -23.48
CA GLU A 19 2.26 -27.99 -22.94
C GLU A 19 2.86 -27.82 -21.54
N PHE A 20 3.76 -26.85 -21.32
CA PHE A 20 4.41 -26.65 -20.03
C PHE A 20 3.43 -26.44 -18.87
N PHE A 21 2.35 -25.66 -19.11
CA PHE A 21 1.34 -25.35 -18.10
C PHE A 21 0.16 -26.35 -18.08
N ALA A 22 0.14 -27.36 -18.95
CA ALA A 22 -0.91 -28.37 -18.92
C ALA A 22 -0.83 -29.23 -17.64
N PRO A 23 -1.97 -29.56 -17.00
CA PRO A 23 -1.99 -30.37 -15.76
C PRO A 23 -1.40 -31.78 -15.94
N THR A 24 -1.40 -32.28 -17.18
CA THR A 24 -0.92 -33.61 -17.55
C THR A 24 0.60 -33.67 -17.78
N THR A 25 1.28 -32.53 -17.82
CA THR A 25 2.71 -32.47 -18.15
C THR A 25 3.55 -32.81 -16.93
N ASN A 26 4.33 -33.88 -17.04
CA ASN A 26 5.19 -34.37 -15.96
C ASN A 26 6.44 -33.47 -15.76
N ASN A 27 7.07 -33.60 -14.60
CA ASN A 27 8.25 -32.79 -14.24
C ASN A 27 9.45 -33.00 -15.17
N PHE A 28 9.62 -34.20 -15.72
CA PHE A 28 10.70 -34.48 -16.67
C PHE A 28 10.52 -33.64 -17.94
N ARG A 29 9.32 -33.64 -18.52
CA ARG A 29 8.98 -32.87 -19.71
C ARG A 29 9.07 -31.36 -19.47
N LYS A 30 8.61 -30.88 -18.31
CA LYS A 30 8.79 -29.47 -17.92
C LYS A 30 10.26 -29.06 -17.94
N ARG A 31 11.16 -29.89 -17.38
CA ARG A 31 12.60 -29.66 -17.39
C ARG A 31 13.21 -29.69 -18.80
N GLU A 32 12.72 -30.55 -19.68
CA GLU A 32 13.13 -30.54 -21.09
C GLU A 32 12.76 -29.23 -21.77
N ILE A 33 11.52 -28.75 -21.58
CA ILE A 33 11.06 -27.47 -22.13
C ILE A 33 11.90 -26.31 -21.57
N GLU A 34 12.17 -26.29 -20.27
CA GLU A 34 13.05 -25.28 -19.64
C GLU A 34 14.44 -25.26 -20.27
N ASN A 35 15.06 -26.42 -20.50
CA ASN A 35 16.35 -26.51 -21.18
C ASN A 35 16.29 -25.98 -22.62
N MET A 36 15.19 -26.23 -23.36
CA MET A 36 14.99 -25.67 -24.69
C MET A 36 14.91 -24.13 -24.66
N LEU A 37 14.14 -23.59 -23.73
CA LEU A 37 14.02 -22.13 -23.53
C LEU A 37 15.34 -21.49 -23.10
N GLU A 38 16.11 -22.17 -22.26
CA GLU A 38 17.44 -21.71 -21.85
C GLU A 38 18.41 -21.66 -23.06
N ASN A 39 18.44 -22.72 -23.87
CA ASN A 39 19.24 -22.75 -25.10
C ASN A 39 18.84 -21.63 -26.08
N PHE A 40 17.54 -21.41 -26.25
CA PHE A 40 17.04 -20.28 -27.04
C PHE A 40 17.54 -18.94 -26.49
N SER A 41 17.43 -18.70 -25.18
CA SER A 41 17.86 -17.45 -24.54
C SER A 41 19.37 -17.16 -24.65
N ASN A 42 20.19 -18.20 -24.82
CA ASN A 42 21.63 -18.07 -24.99
C ASN A 42 22.05 -17.76 -26.45
N THR A 43 21.11 -17.82 -27.40
CA THR A 43 21.37 -17.50 -28.80
C THR A 43 21.53 -15.98 -28.98
N ARG A 44 22.54 -15.55 -29.76
CA ARG A 44 22.90 -14.13 -29.94
C ARG A 44 21.75 -13.24 -30.43
N ASP A 45 20.94 -13.75 -31.35
CA ASP A 45 19.83 -13.03 -31.97
C ASP A 45 18.46 -13.37 -31.36
N SER A 46 18.43 -13.97 -30.17
CA SER A 46 17.18 -14.33 -29.47
C SER A 46 16.33 -13.09 -29.15
N TRP A 47 16.95 -11.95 -28.84
CA TRP A 47 16.23 -10.69 -28.60
C TRP A 47 15.36 -10.27 -29.78
N LYS A 48 15.80 -10.46 -31.04
CA LYS A 48 15.02 -10.12 -32.24
C LYS A 48 13.73 -10.92 -32.31
N HIS A 49 13.82 -12.22 -32.03
CA HIS A 49 12.65 -13.10 -31.95
C HIS A 49 11.72 -12.66 -30.80
N CYS A 50 12.28 -12.35 -29.64
CA CYS A 50 11.50 -11.86 -28.51
C CYS A 50 10.72 -10.57 -28.83
N LEU A 51 11.34 -9.60 -29.52
CA LEU A 51 10.64 -8.37 -29.93
C LEU A 51 9.45 -8.68 -30.85
N LEU A 52 9.62 -9.61 -31.79
CA LEU A 52 8.56 -10.04 -32.71
C LEU A 52 7.45 -10.82 -32.00
N PHE A 53 7.81 -11.71 -31.05
CA PHE A 53 6.83 -12.45 -30.25
C PHE A 53 6.01 -11.51 -29.37
N LEU A 54 6.62 -10.49 -28.78
CA LEU A 54 5.93 -9.47 -28.00
C LEU A 54 4.89 -8.70 -28.84
N GLN A 55 5.22 -8.42 -30.10
CA GLN A 55 4.34 -7.73 -31.03
C GLN A 55 3.16 -8.59 -31.51
N LYS A 56 3.41 -9.87 -31.82
CA LYS A 56 2.47 -10.77 -32.49
C LYS A 56 1.62 -11.64 -31.57
N SER A 57 2.12 -11.96 -30.36
CA SER A 57 1.45 -12.89 -29.44
C SER A 57 0.41 -12.20 -28.56
N GLU A 58 -0.73 -12.85 -28.36
CA GLU A 58 -1.69 -12.54 -27.28
C GLU A 58 -1.62 -13.55 -26.13
N ASN A 59 -0.86 -14.64 -26.30
CA ASN A 59 -0.70 -15.68 -25.29
C ASN A 59 0.13 -15.18 -24.10
N GLN A 60 -0.49 -15.06 -22.92
CA GLN A 60 0.15 -14.58 -21.70
C GLN A 60 1.41 -15.35 -21.28
N TYR A 61 1.46 -16.66 -21.54
CA TYR A 61 2.61 -17.50 -21.21
C TYR A 61 3.80 -17.22 -22.13
N VAL A 62 3.53 -16.98 -23.41
CA VAL A 62 4.56 -16.58 -24.38
C VAL A 62 5.08 -15.19 -24.05
N LEU A 63 4.20 -14.26 -23.71
CA LEU A 63 4.56 -12.89 -23.36
C LEU A 63 5.47 -12.84 -22.11
N ILE A 64 5.16 -13.59 -21.05
CA ILE A 64 5.98 -13.60 -19.84
C ILE A 64 7.36 -14.26 -20.08
N VAL A 65 7.42 -15.36 -20.83
CA VAL A 65 8.69 -16.01 -21.20
C VAL A 65 9.54 -15.10 -22.08
N THR A 66 8.90 -14.39 -23.01
CA THR A 66 9.53 -13.40 -23.88
C THR A 66 10.15 -12.26 -23.06
N LEU A 67 9.38 -11.65 -22.16
CA LEU A 67 9.86 -10.57 -21.29
C LEU A 67 10.96 -11.06 -20.33
N THR A 68 10.85 -12.28 -19.80
CA THR A 68 11.88 -12.88 -18.93
C THR A 68 13.17 -13.16 -19.71
N THR A 69 13.07 -13.53 -20.98
CA THR A 69 14.24 -13.71 -21.85
C THR A 69 14.91 -12.37 -22.13
N LEU A 70 14.13 -11.33 -22.45
CA LEU A 70 14.65 -9.97 -22.63
C LEU A 70 15.29 -9.43 -21.35
N GLU A 71 14.73 -9.70 -20.17
CA GLU A 71 15.34 -9.36 -18.88
C GLU A 71 16.74 -9.97 -18.71
N LYS A 72 16.90 -11.26 -19.05
CA LYS A 72 18.21 -11.93 -19.00
C LYS A 72 19.20 -11.26 -19.95
N ILE A 73 18.76 -10.88 -21.15
CA ILE A 73 19.60 -10.19 -22.16
C ILE A 73 20.01 -8.80 -21.66
N ILE A 74 19.07 -8.02 -21.13
CA ILE A 74 19.33 -6.70 -20.54
C ILE A 74 20.30 -6.82 -19.36
N ASN A 75 20.14 -7.81 -18.49
CA ASN A 75 20.98 -7.93 -17.30
C ASN A 75 22.37 -8.53 -17.58
N ARG A 76 22.53 -9.36 -18.62
CA ARG A 76 23.80 -10.09 -18.85
C ARG A 76 24.55 -9.70 -20.11
N GLN A 77 23.86 -9.18 -21.12
CA GLN A 77 24.41 -8.97 -22.46
C GLN A 77 24.31 -7.53 -22.95
N TRP A 78 23.62 -6.64 -22.23
CA TRP A 78 23.36 -5.26 -22.68
C TRP A 78 24.59 -4.49 -23.13
N ILE A 79 25.70 -4.59 -22.38
CA ILE A 79 26.96 -3.90 -22.70
C ILE A 79 27.55 -4.37 -24.05
N ARG A 80 27.26 -5.61 -24.47
CA ARG A 80 27.77 -6.21 -25.72
C ARG A 80 26.93 -5.85 -26.95
N LEU A 81 25.72 -5.33 -26.75
CA LEU A 81 24.85 -4.88 -27.85
C LEU A 81 25.35 -3.56 -28.42
N SER A 82 25.20 -3.38 -29.73
CA SER A 82 25.44 -2.10 -30.39
C SER A 82 24.37 -1.08 -30.05
N ASP A 83 24.66 0.21 -30.21
CA ASP A 83 23.73 1.29 -29.86
C ASP A 83 22.43 1.25 -30.70
N ASN A 84 22.52 0.75 -31.95
CA ASN A 84 21.35 0.52 -32.80
C ASN A 84 20.45 -0.58 -32.22
N GLU A 85 21.02 -1.71 -31.80
CA GLU A 85 20.27 -2.83 -31.22
C GLU A 85 19.62 -2.43 -29.88
N LYS A 86 20.36 -1.70 -29.03
CA LYS A 86 19.82 -1.15 -27.77
C LYS A 86 18.65 -0.21 -28.03
N THR A 87 18.78 0.65 -29.03
CA THR A 87 17.73 1.61 -29.41
C THR A 87 16.50 0.87 -29.95
N GLU A 88 16.69 -0.14 -30.79
CA GLU A 88 15.60 -0.96 -31.34
C GLU A 88 14.82 -1.68 -30.22
N ILE A 89 15.53 -2.32 -29.27
CA ILE A 89 14.91 -2.97 -28.12
C ILE A 89 14.10 -1.96 -27.30
N ARG A 90 14.71 -0.84 -26.93
CA ARG A 90 14.06 0.20 -26.11
C ARG A 90 12.82 0.76 -26.79
N LEU A 91 12.92 1.16 -28.06
CA LEU A 91 11.81 1.77 -28.79
C LEU A 91 10.68 0.76 -29.01
N THR A 92 11.00 -0.50 -29.28
CA THR A 92 9.99 -1.55 -29.44
C THR A 92 9.24 -1.78 -28.14
N LEU A 93 9.95 -1.95 -27.01
CA LEU A 93 9.31 -2.12 -25.70
C LEU A 93 8.41 -0.91 -25.37
N MET A 94 8.90 0.31 -25.56
CA MET A 94 8.11 1.51 -25.30
C MET A 94 6.87 1.59 -26.21
N ASN A 95 7.02 1.28 -27.50
CA ASN A 95 5.90 1.25 -28.45
C ASN A 95 4.84 0.23 -28.03
N GLU A 96 5.26 -0.98 -27.65
CA GLU A 96 4.33 -2.03 -27.20
C GLU A 96 3.61 -1.63 -25.91
N LEU A 97 4.33 -1.02 -24.96
CA LEU A 97 3.71 -0.48 -23.75
C LEU A 97 2.63 0.54 -24.11
N MET A 98 2.98 1.56 -24.89
CA MET A 98 2.06 2.66 -25.18
C MET A 98 0.91 2.26 -26.11
N THR A 99 1.12 1.32 -27.03
CA THR A 99 0.07 0.90 -27.97
C THR A 99 -0.94 -0.04 -27.31
N LYS A 100 -0.49 -0.89 -26.38
CA LYS A 100 -1.31 -1.96 -25.79
C LYS A 100 -1.65 -1.77 -24.31
N HIS A 101 -1.24 -0.66 -23.67
CA HIS A 101 -1.40 -0.46 -22.22
C HIS A 101 -2.81 -0.66 -21.64
N GLU A 102 -3.86 -0.37 -22.42
CA GLU A 102 -5.27 -0.51 -22.01
C GLU A 102 -5.72 -1.97 -21.93
N THR A 103 -5.29 -2.81 -22.88
CA THR A 103 -5.69 -4.22 -22.99
C THR A 103 -4.68 -5.18 -22.37
N MET A 104 -3.46 -4.71 -22.12
CA MET A 104 -2.37 -5.51 -21.55
C MET A 104 -2.65 -5.88 -20.10
N LEU A 105 -2.55 -7.18 -19.78
CA LEU A 105 -2.67 -7.70 -18.42
C LEU A 105 -1.69 -7.02 -17.47
N TYR A 106 -2.14 -6.73 -16.24
CA TYR A 106 -1.40 -5.91 -15.28
C TYR A 106 0.03 -6.40 -15.03
N PHE A 107 0.25 -7.71 -14.90
CA PHE A 107 1.56 -8.28 -14.59
C PHE A 107 2.52 -8.22 -15.80
N ILE A 108 2.00 -8.31 -17.02
CA ILE A 108 2.77 -8.14 -18.26
C ILE A 108 3.19 -6.67 -18.40
N ARG A 109 2.25 -5.75 -18.19
CA ARG A 109 2.50 -4.30 -18.21
C ARG A 109 3.56 -3.90 -17.20
N ASN A 110 3.46 -4.38 -15.96
CA ASN A 110 4.44 -4.10 -14.92
C ASN A 110 5.81 -4.69 -15.26
N LYS A 111 5.87 -5.93 -15.76
CA LYS A 111 7.13 -6.56 -16.15
C LYS A 111 7.82 -5.81 -17.29
N LEU A 112 7.07 -5.39 -18.30
CA LEU A 112 7.59 -4.63 -19.43
C LEU A 112 8.10 -3.25 -18.98
N ALA A 113 7.34 -2.53 -18.13
CA ALA A 113 7.79 -1.27 -17.53
C ALA A 113 9.10 -1.44 -16.74
N ALA A 114 9.23 -2.52 -15.95
CA ALA A 114 10.46 -2.84 -15.25
C ALA A 114 11.64 -3.07 -16.20
N LEU A 115 11.44 -3.68 -17.38
CA LEU A 115 12.50 -3.80 -18.39
C LEU A 115 12.97 -2.44 -18.92
N LEU A 116 12.06 -1.49 -19.16
CA LEU A 116 12.42 -0.14 -19.57
C LEU A 116 13.27 0.59 -18.51
N VAL A 117 12.95 0.38 -17.23
CA VAL A 117 13.76 0.88 -16.11
C VAL A 117 15.10 0.16 -16.00
N SER A 118 15.12 -1.16 -16.20
CA SER A 118 16.36 -1.95 -16.25
C SER A 118 17.27 -1.52 -17.40
N ILE A 119 16.73 -1.05 -18.53
CA ILE A 119 17.52 -0.41 -19.59
C ILE A 119 18.08 0.93 -19.11
N ALA A 120 17.25 1.78 -18.49
CA ALA A 120 17.68 3.07 -17.95
C ALA A 120 18.80 2.94 -16.89
N ARG A 121 18.79 1.85 -16.11
CA ARG A 121 19.87 1.49 -15.18
C ARG A 121 21.25 1.48 -15.83
N TYR A 122 21.35 1.13 -17.11
CA TYR A 122 22.63 1.18 -17.85
C TYR A 122 22.81 2.48 -18.63
N ASP A 123 21.74 2.99 -19.26
CA ASP A 123 21.87 3.98 -20.33
C ASP A 123 21.51 5.42 -19.92
N TRP A 124 20.76 5.62 -18.84
CA TRP A 124 20.39 6.96 -18.33
C TRP A 124 21.59 7.62 -17.62
N PRO A 125 21.98 8.87 -17.91
CA PRO A 125 21.24 9.88 -18.66
C PRO A 125 21.75 10.14 -20.09
N HIS A 126 22.81 9.48 -20.53
CA HIS A 126 23.47 9.86 -21.79
C HIS A 126 22.86 9.19 -23.02
N LEU A 127 22.64 7.87 -22.96
CA LEU A 127 22.07 7.10 -24.07
C LEU A 127 20.53 7.01 -23.98
N TYR A 128 19.98 7.32 -22.81
CA TYR A 128 18.54 7.43 -22.59
C TYR A 128 18.16 8.72 -21.85
N PRO A 129 18.35 9.91 -22.47
CA PRO A 129 18.18 11.21 -21.81
C PRO A 129 16.75 11.48 -21.35
N ASP A 130 15.75 11.10 -22.17
CA ASP A 130 14.35 11.45 -21.93
C ASP A 130 13.63 10.48 -20.97
N PHE A 131 14.34 9.49 -20.42
CA PHE A 131 13.76 8.45 -19.56
C PHE A 131 12.91 9.04 -18.43
N PHE A 132 13.48 9.94 -17.63
CA PHE A 132 12.81 10.48 -16.45
C PHE A 132 11.73 11.52 -16.82
N SER A 133 11.98 12.35 -17.84
CA SER A 133 11.01 13.34 -18.31
C SER A 133 9.76 12.68 -18.87
N ASN A 134 9.91 11.59 -19.63
CA ASN A 134 8.78 10.83 -20.17
C ASN A 134 7.90 10.25 -19.05
N ILE A 135 8.49 9.77 -17.95
CA ILE A 135 7.72 9.31 -16.78
C ILE A 135 6.90 10.47 -16.20
N VAL A 136 7.53 11.62 -15.98
CA VAL A 136 6.87 12.80 -15.41
C VAL A 136 5.78 13.35 -16.35
N GLU A 137 5.96 13.26 -17.66
CA GLU A 137 4.94 13.63 -18.65
C GLU A 137 3.75 12.68 -18.62
N LEU A 138 3.99 11.36 -18.58
CA LEU A 138 2.91 10.37 -18.44
C LEU A 138 2.11 10.55 -17.15
N LEU A 139 2.76 10.90 -16.04
CA LEU A 139 2.07 11.21 -14.78
C LEU A 139 1.10 12.41 -14.89
N LYS A 140 1.32 13.31 -15.86
CA LYS A 140 0.44 14.47 -16.12
C LYS A 140 -0.69 14.15 -17.10
N CYS A 141 -0.63 13.03 -17.79
CA CYS A 141 -1.71 12.54 -18.65
C CYS A 141 -2.91 12.06 -17.82
N ASP A 142 -4.04 11.86 -18.50
CA ASP A 142 -5.25 11.32 -17.91
C ASP A 142 -5.47 9.84 -18.26
N GLY A 143 -6.34 9.17 -17.52
CA GLY A 143 -6.74 7.79 -17.78
C GLY A 143 -5.58 6.78 -17.71
N HIS A 144 -5.59 5.79 -18.62
CA HIS A 144 -4.63 4.69 -18.62
C HIS A 144 -3.18 5.12 -18.87
N GLN A 145 -2.95 6.25 -19.55
CA GLN A 145 -1.60 6.79 -19.72
C GLN A 145 -0.97 7.22 -18.38
N CYS A 146 -1.79 7.79 -17.48
CA CYS A 146 -1.38 8.10 -16.11
C CYS A 146 -0.96 6.83 -15.35
N VAL A 147 -1.72 5.75 -15.52
CA VAL A 147 -1.41 4.44 -14.91
C VAL A 147 -0.06 3.92 -15.40
N VAL A 148 0.26 4.04 -16.68
CA VAL A 148 1.58 3.68 -17.23
C VAL A 148 2.68 4.53 -16.58
N GLY A 149 2.47 5.84 -16.46
CA GLY A 149 3.40 6.74 -15.76
C GLY A 149 3.64 6.32 -14.31
N LEU A 150 2.59 5.95 -13.58
CA LEU A 150 2.68 5.49 -12.19
C LEU A 150 3.40 4.14 -12.05
N VAL A 151 3.18 3.22 -12.98
CA VAL A 151 3.89 1.92 -13.03
C VAL A 151 5.38 2.13 -13.29
N LEU A 152 5.74 2.99 -14.26
CA LEU A 152 7.14 3.32 -14.54
C LEU A 152 7.80 4.07 -13.38
N ALA A 153 7.09 5.01 -12.74
CA ALA A 153 7.59 5.74 -11.58
C ALA A 153 7.86 4.79 -10.40
N GLN A 154 6.98 3.83 -10.16
CA GLN A 154 7.17 2.81 -9.13
C GLN A 154 8.39 1.94 -9.43
N ALA A 155 8.47 1.38 -10.64
CA ALA A 155 9.61 0.56 -11.05
C ALA A 155 10.94 1.34 -10.99
N ALA A 156 10.94 2.61 -11.38
CA ALA A 156 12.12 3.49 -11.26
C ALA A 156 12.52 3.74 -9.80
N SER A 157 11.54 3.91 -8.92
CA SER A 157 11.76 4.06 -7.48
C SER A 157 12.39 2.81 -6.87
N GLU A 158 11.87 1.62 -7.19
CA GLU A 158 12.35 0.31 -6.72
C GLU A 158 13.76 -0.01 -7.24
N GLU A 159 14.01 0.19 -8.53
CA GLU A 159 15.26 -0.25 -9.14
C GLU A 159 16.40 0.76 -9.08
N LEU A 160 16.10 2.07 -9.18
CA LEU A 160 17.11 3.12 -9.34
C LEU A 160 17.26 3.98 -8.09
N GLY A 161 16.17 4.18 -7.34
CA GLY A 161 16.17 4.93 -6.08
C GLY A 161 16.62 4.05 -4.92
N ALA A 162 15.78 3.06 -4.56
CA ALA A 162 16.03 2.10 -3.49
C ALA A 162 17.01 0.98 -3.88
N ALA A 163 17.98 1.25 -4.77
CA ALA A 163 18.89 0.28 -5.43
C ALA A 163 19.84 -0.51 -4.48
N ARG A 164 19.49 -0.65 -3.20
CA ARG A 164 20.20 -1.39 -2.17
C ARG A 164 20.02 -2.90 -2.31
N ASP A 165 18.88 -3.39 -2.81
CA ASP A 165 18.53 -4.82 -2.76
C ASP A 165 18.05 -5.46 -4.09
N THR A 166 18.39 -4.89 -5.25
CA THR A 166 17.83 -5.34 -6.55
C THR A 166 18.40 -6.65 -7.12
N GLY A 167 19.29 -7.33 -6.38
CA GLY A 167 19.94 -8.57 -6.83
C GLY A 167 20.89 -8.43 -8.03
N VAL A 168 21.02 -7.22 -8.62
CA VAL A 168 21.91 -6.94 -9.74
C VAL A 168 23.17 -6.23 -9.24
N LEU A 169 24.32 -6.83 -9.53
CA LEU A 169 25.63 -6.29 -9.17
C LEU A 169 25.96 -5.08 -10.06
N LEU A 170 25.68 -3.88 -9.57
CA LEU A 170 26.10 -2.62 -10.18
C LEU A 170 27.39 -2.10 -9.52
N PRO A 171 28.34 -1.52 -10.29
CA PRO A 171 29.46 -0.77 -9.72
C PRO A 171 28.95 0.34 -8.78
N SER A 172 29.63 0.54 -7.64
CA SER A 172 29.21 1.53 -6.64
C SER A 172 29.07 2.94 -7.22
N GLU A 173 29.95 3.32 -8.14
CA GLU A 173 29.88 4.62 -8.82
C GLU A 173 28.59 4.79 -9.61
N ARG A 174 28.18 3.74 -10.32
CA ARG A 174 26.93 3.75 -11.10
C ARG A 174 25.71 3.84 -10.20
N LYS A 175 25.71 3.10 -9.09
CA LYS A 175 24.63 3.17 -8.09
C LYS A 175 24.50 4.58 -7.50
N SER A 176 25.60 5.19 -7.07
CA SER A 176 25.59 6.56 -6.56
C SER A 176 25.21 7.60 -7.61
N GLN A 177 25.56 7.37 -8.89
CA GLN A 177 25.13 8.23 -9.99
C GLN A 177 23.62 8.17 -10.20
N LEU A 178 23.04 6.96 -10.25
CA LEU A 178 21.60 6.75 -10.41
C LEU A 178 20.80 7.38 -9.26
N GLU A 179 21.24 7.15 -8.02
CA GLU A 179 20.62 7.76 -6.82
C GLU A 179 20.63 9.29 -6.92
N ARG A 180 21.77 9.89 -7.31
CA ARG A 180 21.88 11.34 -7.50
C ARG A 180 20.94 11.87 -8.60
N LEU A 181 20.82 11.14 -9.70
CA LEU A 181 19.92 11.51 -10.80
C LEU A 181 18.45 11.42 -10.39
N MET A 182 18.07 10.35 -9.68
CA MET A 182 16.73 10.19 -9.11
C MET A 182 16.38 11.33 -8.16
N LEU A 183 17.29 11.66 -7.23
CA LEU A 183 17.10 12.78 -6.29
C LEU A 183 16.96 14.12 -7.03
N LYS A 184 17.76 14.35 -8.08
CA LYS A 184 17.68 15.58 -8.89
C LYS A 184 16.33 15.76 -9.58
N GLY A 185 15.73 14.67 -10.10
CA GLY A 185 14.43 14.70 -10.75
C GLY A 185 13.24 14.67 -9.78
N MET A 186 13.47 14.23 -8.54
CA MET A 186 12.41 13.94 -7.57
C MET A 186 11.43 15.09 -7.31
N PRO A 187 11.84 16.37 -7.20
CA PRO A 187 10.89 17.46 -6.97
C PRO A 187 9.79 17.54 -8.04
N GLN A 188 10.12 17.30 -9.31
CA GLN A 188 9.15 17.32 -10.40
C GLN A 188 8.19 16.13 -10.34
N MET A 189 8.71 14.94 -10.02
CA MET A 189 7.91 13.73 -9.85
C MET A 189 6.93 13.86 -8.67
N LEU A 190 7.40 14.30 -7.50
CA LEU A 190 6.55 14.52 -6.33
C LEU A 190 5.48 15.58 -6.59
N SER A 191 5.80 16.64 -7.33
CA SER A 191 4.82 17.64 -7.73
C SER A 191 3.73 17.05 -8.64
N ALA A 192 4.09 16.18 -9.60
CA ALA A 192 3.12 15.52 -10.46
C ALA A 192 2.23 14.55 -9.67
N LEU A 193 2.82 13.74 -8.78
CA LEU A 193 2.08 12.83 -7.90
C LEU A 193 1.12 13.59 -6.97
N ASN A 194 1.55 14.71 -6.37
CA ASN A 194 0.65 15.53 -5.56
C ASN A 194 -0.53 16.08 -6.38
N ALA A 195 -0.28 16.54 -7.61
CA ALA A 195 -1.33 17.05 -8.48
C ALA A 195 -2.37 15.99 -8.85
N ILE A 196 -1.96 14.72 -9.04
CA ILE A 196 -2.88 13.59 -9.23
C ILE A 196 -3.82 13.46 -8.01
N LEU A 197 -3.26 13.49 -6.80
CA LEU A 197 -4.04 13.34 -5.57
C LEU A 197 -4.98 14.52 -5.32
N GLU A 198 -4.52 15.75 -5.56
CA GLU A 198 -5.34 16.97 -5.39
C GLU A 198 -6.49 17.02 -6.40
N LYS A 199 -6.22 16.69 -7.67
CA LYS A 199 -7.22 16.63 -8.75
C LYS A 199 -8.36 15.66 -8.42
N ASN A 200 -8.03 14.53 -7.79
CA ASN A 200 -9.03 13.51 -7.43
C ASN A 200 -9.66 13.74 -6.06
N GLY A 201 -9.00 14.48 -5.16
CA GLY A 201 -9.54 14.83 -3.85
C GLY A 201 -10.57 15.97 -3.86
N GLN A 202 -10.42 16.96 -4.75
CA GLN A 202 -11.28 18.16 -4.79
C GLN A 202 -12.64 17.95 -5.48
N LYS A 203 -12.78 16.92 -6.33
CA LYS A 203 -13.96 16.76 -7.21
C LYS A 203 -15.26 16.39 -6.52
N GLU A 204 -15.25 15.94 -5.25
CA GLU A 204 -16.49 15.51 -4.57
C GLU A 204 -17.04 16.51 -3.54
N GLY A 205 -16.29 17.55 -3.17
CA GLY A 205 -16.78 18.64 -2.31
C GLY A 205 -17.69 19.65 -3.02
N GLN A 206 -17.76 19.59 -4.36
CA GLN A 206 -18.64 20.40 -5.22
C GLN A 206 -19.66 19.53 -5.95
N SER A 207 -20.29 18.59 -5.25
CA SER A 207 -21.44 17.86 -5.80
C SER A 207 -22.61 18.85 -5.97
N ASN A 208 -22.79 19.30 -7.22
CA ASN A 208 -23.91 20.00 -7.85
C ASN A 208 -25.06 20.51 -6.94
N PRO A 209 -25.46 21.80 -7.00
CA PRO A 209 -26.72 22.24 -6.40
C PRO A 209 -27.90 21.50 -7.07
N PRO A 210 -28.97 21.17 -6.32
CA PRO A 210 -30.11 20.44 -6.87
C PRO A 210 -30.78 21.24 -7.99
N PRO A 211 -31.20 20.60 -9.11
CA PRO A 211 -31.94 21.30 -10.14
C PRO A 211 -33.29 21.77 -9.58
N SER A 212 -33.56 23.07 -9.68
CA SER A 212 -34.84 23.66 -9.29
C SER A 212 -35.96 23.19 -10.23
N PRO A 213 -37.20 23.02 -9.73
CA PRO A 213 -38.30 22.51 -10.53
C PRO A 213 -38.83 23.65 -11.42
N THR A 214 -38.69 23.51 -12.74
CA THR A 214 -39.47 24.34 -13.66
C THR A 214 -40.06 23.42 -14.71
N GLY A 215 -41.39 23.51 -14.84
CA GLY A 215 -42.23 22.48 -15.43
C GLY A 215 -42.23 22.39 -16.95
N GLY A 216 -42.84 21.31 -17.43
CA GLY A 216 -43.19 21.10 -18.83
C GLY A 216 -42.88 19.68 -19.30
N LEU A 217 -43.91 18.82 -19.37
CA LEU A 217 -43.91 17.61 -20.20
C LEU A 217 -43.73 18.01 -21.68
N PRO A 218 -43.06 17.19 -22.51
CA PRO A 218 -43.79 16.13 -23.20
C PRO A 218 -43.07 14.77 -23.29
N GLN A 219 -43.87 13.75 -23.55
CA GLN A 219 -43.51 12.35 -23.73
C GLN A 219 -42.54 12.12 -24.90
N ALA A 220 -41.49 11.32 -24.67
CA ALA A 220 -40.85 10.49 -25.71
C ALA A 220 -40.11 9.31 -25.05
N SER A 221 -40.54 8.11 -25.39
CA SER A 221 -39.99 6.81 -24.99
C SER A 221 -38.66 6.53 -25.68
N ALA A 222 -37.52 6.78 -25.02
CA ALA A 222 -36.18 6.19 -25.30
C ALA A 222 -35.11 6.54 -24.24
N LEU A 223 -35.49 6.98 -23.03
CA LEU A 223 -34.57 7.52 -22.02
C LEU A 223 -33.87 6.52 -21.07
N PRO A 224 -34.30 5.25 -20.88
CA PRO A 224 -33.60 4.33 -19.98
C PRO A 224 -32.17 3.94 -20.44
N ASP A 225 -31.97 3.68 -21.73
CA ASP A 225 -30.71 3.13 -22.25
C ASP A 225 -29.55 4.14 -22.28
N LEU A 226 -29.86 5.43 -22.51
CA LEU A 226 -28.84 6.50 -22.48
C LEU A 226 -28.41 6.84 -21.06
N LEU A 227 -29.31 6.74 -20.09
CA LEU A 227 -29.00 6.95 -18.67
C LEU A 227 -28.23 5.77 -18.08
N ALA A 228 -28.56 4.54 -18.46
CA ALA A 228 -27.81 3.34 -18.07
C ALA A 228 -26.36 3.40 -18.58
N ASN A 229 -26.16 3.69 -19.87
CA ASN A 229 -24.83 3.84 -20.46
C ASN A 229 -24.04 5.02 -19.85
N ALA A 230 -24.69 6.13 -19.51
CA ALA A 230 -24.03 7.25 -18.83
C ALA A 230 -23.61 6.88 -17.39
N HIS A 231 -24.41 6.09 -16.68
CA HIS A 231 -24.04 5.60 -15.34
C HIS A 231 -22.87 4.60 -15.40
N ASP A 232 -22.85 3.72 -16.40
CA ASP A 232 -21.77 2.76 -16.60
C ASP A 232 -20.44 3.45 -16.97
N VAL A 233 -20.47 4.47 -17.84
CA VAL A 233 -19.28 5.26 -18.20
C VAL A 233 -18.77 6.07 -17.00
N HIS A 234 -19.65 6.73 -16.25
CA HIS A 234 -19.25 7.46 -15.04
C HIS A 234 -18.71 6.54 -13.94
N SER A 235 -19.23 5.32 -13.83
CA SER A 235 -18.74 4.30 -12.89
C SER A 235 -17.34 3.80 -13.27
N ALA A 236 -17.12 3.50 -14.55
CA ALA A 236 -15.82 3.08 -15.07
C ALA A 236 -14.74 4.16 -14.89
N ASP A 237 -15.07 5.43 -15.20
CA ASP A 237 -14.17 6.55 -14.97
C ASP A 237 -13.85 6.73 -13.48
N LYS A 238 -14.84 6.56 -12.60
CA LYS A 238 -14.62 6.64 -11.15
C LYS A 238 -13.71 5.51 -10.66
N ALA A 239 -13.91 4.29 -11.13
CA ALA A 239 -13.06 3.14 -10.79
C ALA A 239 -11.61 3.35 -11.23
N LEU A 240 -11.39 3.80 -12.47
CA LEU A 240 -10.06 4.10 -12.99
C LEU A 240 -9.39 5.24 -12.22
N ASN A 241 -10.12 6.32 -11.89
CA ASN A 241 -9.58 7.40 -11.08
C ASN A 241 -9.16 6.92 -9.68
N MET A 242 -9.92 6.02 -9.07
CA MET A 242 -9.54 5.42 -7.79
C MET A 242 -8.34 4.48 -7.92
N GLU A 243 -8.22 3.69 -9.00
CA GLU A 243 -7.02 2.91 -9.30
C GLU A 243 -5.77 3.83 -9.39
N ILE A 244 -5.89 4.94 -10.10
CA ILE A 244 -4.84 5.96 -10.22
C ILE A 244 -4.44 6.50 -8.84
N VAL A 245 -5.42 6.84 -7.98
CA VAL A 245 -5.15 7.34 -6.62
C VAL A 245 -4.44 6.28 -5.79
N VAL A 246 -4.94 5.04 -5.74
CA VAL A 246 -4.35 3.94 -4.98
C VAL A 246 -2.91 3.71 -5.43
N LYS A 247 -2.68 3.62 -6.74
CA LYS A 247 -1.35 3.43 -7.31
C LYS A 247 -0.42 4.60 -6.98
N CYS A 248 -0.91 5.84 -7.06
CA CYS A 248 -0.16 7.04 -6.70
C CYS A 248 0.26 7.04 -5.22
N LEU A 249 -0.64 6.68 -4.31
CA LEU A 249 -0.35 6.59 -2.88
C LEU A 249 0.66 5.49 -2.57
N SER A 250 0.51 4.31 -3.18
CA SER A 250 1.49 3.21 -3.06
C SER A 250 2.86 3.63 -3.59
N THR A 251 2.91 4.38 -4.70
CA THR A 251 4.17 4.91 -5.24
C THR A 251 4.83 5.89 -4.29
N LEU A 252 4.04 6.79 -3.69
CA LEU A 252 4.53 7.72 -2.68
C LEU A 252 5.03 7.00 -1.41
N GLN A 253 4.32 5.97 -0.95
CA GLN A 253 4.74 5.16 0.18
C GLN A 253 6.12 4.54 -0.08
N HIS A 254 6.33 3.91 -1.25
CA HIS A 254 7.64 3.36 -1.57
C HIS A 254 8.73 4.45 -1.68
N LEU A 255 8.42 5.60 -2.28
CA LEU A 255 9.34 6.73 -2.34
C LEU A 255 9.75 7.23 -0.94
N PHE A 256 8.82 7.29 0.02
CA PHE A 256 9.11 7.72 1.38
C PHE A 256 10.07 6.78 2.12
N SER A 257 10.11 5.50 1.76
CA SER A 257 10.98 4.50 2.40
C SER A 257 12.48 4.77 2.21
N TRP A 258 12.87 5.52 1.18
CA TRP A 258 14.28 5.77 0.88
C TRP A 258 14.63 7.24 0.69
N LEU A 259 13.67 8.12 0.40
CA LEU A 259 13.95 9.53 0.17
C LEU A 259 14.52 10.26 1.41
N PRO A 260 15.39 11.28 1.21
CA PRO A 260 15.75 12.24 2.25
C PRO A 260 14.56 13.17 2.57
N LEU A 261 13.65 12.70 3.43
CA LEU A 261 12.32 13.27 3.60
C LEU A 261 12.29 14.77 3.89
N SER A 262 13.09 15.25 4.86
CA SER A 262 13.09 16.67 5.27
C SER A 262 13.52 17.65 4.17
N SER A 263 14.17 17.17 3.11
CA SER A 263 14.66 18.02 2.01
C SER A 263 13.83 17.91 0.72
N HIS A 264 13.12 16.80 0.51
CA HIS A 264 12.41 16.52 -0.73
C HIS A 264 10.89 16.44 -0.58
N VAL A 265 10.37 16.04 0.59
CA VAL A 265 8.94 15.87 0.79
C VAL A 265 8.33 17.16 1.36
N PRO A 266 7.49 17.88 0.58
CA PRO A 266 6.88 19.11 1.07
C PRO A 266 5.74 18.81 2.07
N PRO A 267 5.51 19.68 3.07
CA PRO A 267 4.40 19.53 4.02
C PRO A 267 3.01 19.47 3.39
N SER A 268 2.81 20.11 2.23
CA SER A 268 1.56 20.06 1.48
C SER A 268 1.25 18.63 1.02
N LEU A 269 2.23 17.93 0.43
CA LEU A 269 2.08 16.54 0.00
C LEU A 269 1.73 15.61 1.18
N VAL A 270 2.37 15.82 2.34
CA VAL A 270 2.04 15.05 3.55
C VAL A 270 0.58 15.28 3.97
N THR A 271 0.10 16.51 3.86
CA THR A 271 -1.31 16.85 4.14
C THR A 271 -2.25 16.14 3.16
N THR A 272 -1.88 16.08 1.87
CA THR A 272 -2.67 15.38 0.84
C THR A 272 -2.69 13.87 1.04
N VAL A 273 -1.55 13.24 1.33
CA VAL A 273 -1.46 11.80 1.63
C VAL A 273 -2.29 11.47 2.87
N PHE A 274 -2.19 12.32 3.90
CA PHE A 274 -2.99 12.16 5.10
C PHE A 274 -4.49 12.31 4.82
N TYR A 275 -4.89 13.31 4.02
CA TYR A 275 -6.29 13.48 3.61
C TYR A 275 -6.84 12.18 3.03
N TRP A 276 -6.09 11.55 2.11
CA TRP A 276 -6.45 10.24 1.56
C TRP A 276 -6.49 9.14 2.61
N GLY A 277 -5.54 9.08 3.54
CA GLY A 277 -5.58 8.14 4.68
C GLY A 277 -6.84 8.30 5.55
N SER A 278 -7.40 9.52 5.60
CA SER A 278 -8.63 9.81 6.34
C SER A 278 -9.93 9.56 5.55
N VAL A 279 -9.86 9.10 4.31
CA VAL A 279 -11.03 8.89 3.44
C VAL A 279 -11.95 7.76 3.91
N ALA A 280 -11.45 6.82 4.72
CA ALA A 280 -12.32 5.83 5.37
C ALA A 280 -13.45 6.49 6.17
N THR A 281 -13.25 7.74 6.64
CA THR A 281 -14.31 8.49 7.32
C THR A 281 -15.41 9.03 6.40
N GLN A 282 -15.25 8.89 5.09
CA GLN A 282 -16.11 9.52 4.07
C GLN A 282 -16.67 8.51 3.06
N SER A 283 -16.42 7.20 3.24
CA SER A 283 -16.96 6.10 2.41
C SER A 283 -16.54 6.10 0.92
N GLN A 284 -15.48 6.82 0.51
CA GLN A 284 -15.13 6.93 -0.93
C GLN A 284 -14.38 5.69 -1.47
N SER A 285 -13.32 5.24 -0.79
CA SER A 285 -12.54 4.04 -1.17
C SER A 285 -11.70 3.53 0.01
N ALA A 286 -11.85 2.25 0.37
CA ALA A 286 -11.10 1.62 1.45
C ALA A 286 -9.62 1.41 1.07
N GLU A 287 -9.34 1.01 -0.17
CA GLU A 287 -7.98 0.80 -0.67
C GLU A 287 -7.17 2.10 -0.71
N ALA A 288 -7.78 3.21 -1.13
CA ALA A 288 -7.13 4.51 -1.15
C ALA A 288 -6.84 5.00 0.28
N ALA A 289 -7.77 4.76 1.22
CA ALA A 289 -7.57 5.07 2.63
C ALA A 289 -6.43 4.23 3.23
N LEU A 290 -6.38 2.94 2.93
CA LEU A 290 -5.31 2.05 3.36
C LEU A 290 -3.94 2.49 2.82
N ALA A 291 -3.84 2.78 1.52
CA ALA A 291 -2.60 3.23 0.89
C ALA A 291 -2.15 4.61 1.42
N GLY A 292 -3.09 5.53 1.62
CA GLY A 292 -2.81 6.85 2.20
C GLY A 292 -2.27 6.74 3.62
N LEU A 293 -2.91 5.92 4.46
CA LEU A 293 -2.45 5.68 5.83
C LEU A 293 -1.11 4.93 5.87
N GLY A 294 -0.89 4.02 4.92
CA GLY A 294 0.42 3.39 4.67
C GLY A 294 1.53 4.39 4.40
N GLY A 295 1.28 5.36 3.52
CA GLY A 295 2.20 6.47 3.27
C GLY A 295 2.49 7.31 4.53
N VAL A 296 1.48 7.57 5.37
CA VAL A 296 1.67 8.28 6.64
C VAL A 296 2.54 7.47 7.62
N CYS A 297 2.27 6.17 7.79
CA CYS A 297 3.10 5.31 8.63
C CYS A 297 4.56 5.30 8.19
N GLU A 298 4.83 5.23 6.88
CA GLU A 298 6.20 5.27 6.35
C GLU A 298 6.93 6.56 6.73
N LEU A 299 6.25 7.72 6.64
CA LEU A 299 6.79 8.99 7.10
C LEU A 299 7.12 8.97 8.60
N LEU A 300 6.28 8.33 9.43
CA LEU A 300 6.49 8.21 10.87
C LEU A 300 7.65 7.27 11.21
N TYR A 301 7.75 6.10 10.58
CA TYR A 301 8.87 5.17 10.74
C TYR A 301 10.21 5.84 10.45
N ARG A 302 10.25 6.67 9.40
CA ARG A 302 11.42 7.45 8.97
C ARG A 302 11.63 8.73 9.79
N ARG A 303 10.85 8.92 10.85
CA ARG A 303 10.90 10.07 11.78
C ARG A 303 10.83 11.41 11.04
N TYR A 304 9.93 11.51 10.07
CA TYR A 304 9.75 12.73 9.29
C TYR A 304 9.49 13.93 10.20
N ALA A 305 10.39 14.90 10.14
CA ALA A 305 10.27 16.17 10.84
C ALA A 305 10.50 17.31 9.84
N PRO A 306 9.44 18.03 9.42
CA PRO A 306 9.60 19.23 8.63
C PRO A 306 10.12 20.39 9.49
N PRO A 307 10.60 21.49 8.87
CA PRO A 307 11.18 22.64 9.58
C PRO A 307 10.30 23.25 10.69
N SER A 308 8.98 23.11 10.57
CA SER A 308 8.00 23.44 11.61
C SER A 308 7.47 22.16 12.27
N SER A 309 8.33 21.50 13.04
CA SER A 309 8.04 20.18 13.63
C SER A 309 6.72 20.19 14.42
N ALA A 310 6.47 21.22 15.25
CA ALA A 310 5.26 21.39 16.06
C ALA A 310 3.97 21.34 15.23
N ALA A 311 3.87 22.16 14.17
CA ALA A 311 2.68 22.21 13.31
C ALA A 311 2.34 20.87 12.63
N THR A 312 3.34 20.04 12.33
CA THR A 312 3.08 18.71 11.75
C THR A 312 2.57 17.72 12.79
N ALA A 313 3.06 17.74 14.03
CA ALA A 313 2.44 16.91 15.06
C ALA A 313 1.03 17.37 15.40
N LEU A 314 0.76 18.67 15.43
CA LEU A 314 -0.60 19.18 15.62
C LEU A 314 -1.54 18.74 14.48
N ARG A 315 -1.07 18.75 13.23
CA ARG A 315 -1.84 18.19 12.10
C ARG A 315 -2.11 16.70 12.27
N LEU A 316 -1.07 15.90 12.56
CA LEU A 316 -1.21 14.46 12.80
C LEU A 316 -2.17 14.18 13.97
N HIS A 317 -2.13 15.02 15.00
CA HIS A 317 -3.02 14.94 16.15
C HIS A 317 -4.48 15.23 15.80
N HIS A 318 -4.79 16.39 15.21
CA HIS A 318 -6.16 16.75 14.81
C HIS A 318 -6.77 15.66 13.94
N CYS A 319 -5.92 15.08 13.10
CA CYS A 319 -6.29 13.97 12.26
C CYS A 319 -6.52 12.65 13.01
N ALA A 320 -5.65 12.26 13.93
CA ALA A 320 -5.84 11.07 14.77
C ALA A 320 -7.15 11.17 15.57
N LEU A 321 -7.42 12.34 16.17
CA LEU A 321 -8.70 12.61 16.83
C LEU A 321 -9.89 12.52 15.88
N ARG A 322 -9.79 13.12 14.68
CA ARG A 322 -10.87 13.06 13.69
C ARG A 322 -11.20 11.61 13.30
N LEU A 323 -10.18 10.78 13.09
CA LEU A 323 -10.33 9.37 12.75
C LEU A 323 -11.00 8.59 13.88
N LEU A 324 -10.50 8.74 15.12
CA LEU A 324 -11.07 8.08 16.29
C LEU A 324 -12.52 8.52 16.54
N ARG A 325 -12.81 9.83 16.52
CA ARG A 325 -14.16 10.39 16.66
C ARG A 325 -15.14 9.82 15.63
N HIS A 326 -14.68 9.70 14.38
CA HIS A 326 -15.53 9.19 13.32
C HIS A 326 -15.82 7.69 13.51
N LEU A 327 -14.80 6.88 13.80
CA LEU A 327 -14.95 5.43 13.94
C LEU A 327 -15.73 5.03 15.19
N ASN A 328 -15.76 5.85 16.23
CA ASN A 328 -16.60 5.58 17.41
C ASN A 328 -18.11 5.59 17.12
N HIS A 329 -18.53 6.01 15.93
CA HIS A 329 -19.90 5.81 15.48
C HIS A 329 -20.09 4.36 15.00
N HIS A 330 -20.87 3.58 15.75
CA HIS A 330 -21.05 2.12 15.59
C HIS A 330 -21.21 1.63 14.14
N HIS A 331 -21.94 2.36 13.30
CA HIS A 331 -22.18 2.00 11.90
C HIS A 331 -20.93 2.11 11.01
N HIS A 332 -20.03 3.05 11.30
CA HIS A 332 -18.82 3.26 10.52
C HIS A 332 -17.76 2.22 10.84
N MET A 333 -17.65 1.82 12.10
CA MET A 333 -16.68 0.82 12.54
C MET A 333 -16.97 -0.59 12.00
N GLN A 334 -18.23 -1.01 11.96
CA GLN A 334 -18.59 -2.34 11.43
C GLN A 334 -18.41 -2.44 9.91
N ARG A 335 -18.43 -1.30 9.21
CA ARG A 335 -18.25 -1.23 7.74
C ARG A 335 -16.80 -0.97 7.34
N ALA A 336 -15.92 -0.65 8.29
CA ALA A 336 -14.53 -0.38 8.00
C ALA A 336 -13.80 -1.68 7.63
N ASP A 337 -12.96 -1.60 6.61
CA ASP A 337 -12.12 -2.72 6.19
C ASP A 337 -11.15 -3.14 7.30
N HIS A 338 -10.99 -4.44 7.52
CA HIS A 338 -10.11 -4.96 8.58
C HIS A 338 -8.66 -4.56 8.40
N SER A 339 -8.16 -4.54 7.16
CA SER A 339 -6.78 -4.13 6.84
C SER A 339 -6.58 -2.65 7.18
N TYR A 340 -7.59 -1.81 6.91
CA TYR A 340 -7.56 -0.40 7.29
C TYR A 340 -7.54 -0.22 8.81
N LEU A 341 -8.36 -0.95 9.57
CA LEU A 341 -8.37 -0.86 11.03
C LEU A 341 -7.02 -1.27 11.65
N ASN A 342 -6.40 -2.34 11.14
CA ASN A 342 -5.07 -2.76 11.59
C ASN A 342 -4.02 -1.69 11.25
N LYS A 343 -4.09 -1.09 10.06
CA LYS A 343 -3.18 -0.01 9.67
C LYS A 343 -3.39 1.26 10.49
N LEU A 344 -4.62 1.54 10.90
CA LEU A 344 -4.94 2.63 11.83
C LEU A 344 -4.35 2.39 13.22
N ALA A 345 -4.43 1.17 13.74
CA ALA A 345 -3.80 0.83 15.00
C ALA A 345 -2.28 1.03 14.93
N GLU A 346 -1.63 0.61 13.83
CA GLU A 346 -0.21 0.86 13.58
C GLU A 346 0.12 2.36 13.56
N PHE A 347 -0.67 3.17 12.85
CA PHE A 347 -0.53 4.63 12.83
C PHE A 347 -0.64 5.23 14.23
N LEU A 348 -1.67 4.87 15.00
CA LEU A 348 -1.89 5.38 16.35
C LEU A 348 -0.75 4.96 17.30
N LYS A 349 -0.25 3.73 17.19
CA LYS A 349 0.91 3.23 17.93
C LYS A 349 2.15 4.09 17.66
N LEU A 350 2.46 4.34 16.38
CA LEU A 350 3.57 5.20 15.98
C LEU A 350 3.40 6.65 16.46
N PHE A 351 2.17 7.18 16.33
CA PHE A 351 1.84 8.52 16.79
C PHE A 351 2.07 8.67 18.30
N VAL A 352 1.57 7.73 19.11
CA VAL A 352 1.75 7.75 20.57
C VAL A 352 3.24 7.68 20.92
N SER A 353 3.96 6.71 20.34
CA SER A 353 5.38 6.48 20.61
C SER A 353 6.26 7.70 20.25
N LEU A 354 5.98 8.37 19.12
CA LEU A 354 6.86 9.42 18.59
C LEU A 354 6.44 10.85 18.97
N HIS A 355 5.17 11.10 19.26
CA HIS A 355 4.63 12.46 19.33
C HIS A 355 3.85 12.79 20.60
N PHE A 356 3.36 11.80 21.36
CA PHE A 356 2.49 12.04 22.51
C PHE A 356 3.08 13.02 23.53
N LYS A 357 4.29 12.75 24.03
CA LYS A 357 4.96 13.60 25.04
C LYS A 357 5.27 15.01 24.55
N ARG A 358 5.55 15.17 23.26
CA ARG A 358 5.79 16.50 22.69
C ARG A 358 4.50 17.30 22.59
N LEU A 359 3.40 16.64 22.22
CA LEU A 359 2.08 17.24 22.15
C LEU A 359 1.53 17.57 23.53
N GLU A 360 1.85 16.79 24.56
CA GLU A 360 1.47 17.06 25.95
C GLU A 360 1.93 18.45 26.44
N ALA A 361 3.02 18.98 25.88
CA ALA A 361 3.51 20.33 26.18
C ALA A 361 2.76 21.45 25.44
N GLU A 362 1.96 21.12 24.43
CA GLU A 362 1.20 22.10 23.64
C GLU A 362 -0.19 22.35 24.27
N PRO A 363 -0.61 23.61 24.44
CA PRO A 363 -1.85 23.95 25.15
C PRO A 363 -3.13 23.51 24.42
N GLU A 364 -3.06 23.26 23.11
CA GLU A 364 -4.19 22.82 22.29
C GLU A 364 -4.46 21.30 22.41
N PHE A 365 -3.53 20.53 23.00
CA PHE A 365 -3.65 19.08 23.08
C PHE A 365 -4.30 18.63 24.38
N ASP A 366 -5.53 18.14 24.29
CA ASP A 366 -6.20 17.46 25.39
C ASP A 366 -5.89 15.94 25.35
N ALA A 367 -4.92 15.55 26.19
CA ALA A 367 -4.52 14.16 26.33
C ALA A 367 -5.66 13.26 26.86
N ILE A 368 -6.51 13.77 27.75
CA ILE A 368 -7.59 13.00 28.36
C ILE A 368 -8.70 12.76 27.33
N GLU A 369 -9.02 13.78 26.53
CA GLU A 369 -9.96 13.63 25.41
C GLU A 369 -9.47 12.56 24.40
N PHE A 370 -8.20 12.62 24.02
CA PHE A 370 -7.61 11.61 23.13
C PHE A 370 -7.73 10.18 23.71
N LEU A 371 -7.37 10.00 24.98
CA LEU A 371 -7.45 8.69 25.64
C LEU A 371 -8.89 8.19 25.78
N SER A 372 -9.86 9.09 25.98
CA SER A 372 -11.29 8.75 26.02
C SER A 372 -11.76 8.19 24.67
N TYR A 373 -11.40 8.85 23.56
CA TYR A 373 -11.73 8.35 22.23
C TYR A 373 -11.00 7.06 21.88
N LEU A 374 -9.73 6.92 22.28
CA LEU A 374 -8.97 5.69 22.12
C LEU A 374 -9.59 4.53 22.91
N PHE A 375 -10.08 4.78 24.12
CA PHE A 375 -10.75 3.79 24.95
C PHE A 375 -12.03 3.30 24.29
N GLN A 376 -12.89 4.23 23.87
CA GLN A 376 -14.11 3.90 23.15
C GLN A 376 -13.81 3.08 21.89
N TYR A 377 -12.84 3.51 21.07
CA TYR A 377 -12.42 2.77 19.89
C TYR A 377 -11.97 1.35 20.24
N THR A 378 -11.04 1.23 21.21
CA THR A 378 -10.46 -0.05 21.65
C THR A 378 -11.54 -1.06 22.02
N PHE A 379 -12.53 -0.68 22.82
CA PHE A 379 -13.54 -1.64 23.30
C PHE A 379 -14.71 -1.85 22.34
N GLN A 380 -14.84 -1.02 21.30
CA GLN A 380 -15.88 -1.13 20.28
C GLN A 380 -15.43 -1.97 19.06
N VAL A 381 -14.13 -2.15 18.82
CA VAL A 381 -13.61 -2.87 17.63
C VAL A 381 -14.27 -4.24 17.39
N PRO A 382 -14.46 -4.63 16.11
CA PRO A 382 -15.30 -5.78 15.76
C PRO A 382 -14.66 -7.14 16.05
N THR A 383 -13.33 -7.22 16.10
CA THR A 383 -12.58 -8.48 16.21
C THR A 383 -11.55 -8.44 17.33
N CYS A 384 -11.23 -9.60 17.91
CA CYS A 384 -10.19 -9.72 18.94
C CYS A 384 -8.78 -9.40 18.39
N SER A 385 -8.50 -9.70 17.12
CA SER A 385 -7.23 -9.34 16.47
C SER A 385 -7.00 -7.82 16.43
N THR A 386 -8.02 -7.04 16.04
CA THR A 386 -7.92 -5.57 16.07
C THR A 386 -7.87 -5.05 17.51
N PHE A 387 -8.56 -5.70 18.46
CA PHE A 387 -8.45 -5.36 19.89
C PHE A 387 -7.02 -5.52 20.41
N VAL A 388 -6.35 -6.64 20.09
CA VAL A 388 -4.94 -6.85 20.44
C VAL A 388 -4.05 -5.76 19.85
N SER A 389 -4.29 -5.38 18.59
CA SER A 389 -3.59 -4.25 17.95
C SER A 389 -3.84 -2.91 18.65
N CYS A 390 -4.99 -2.74 19.30
CA CYS A 390 -5.28 -1.55 20.11
C CYS A 390 -4.55 -1.59 21.47
N LEU A 391 -4.42 -2.76 22.09
CA LEU A 391 -3.66 -2.92 23.34
C LEU A 391 -2.20 -2.53 23.15
N ASP A 392 -1.61 -2.82 21.98
CA ASP A 392 -0.28 -2.33 21.62
C ASP A 392 -0.14 -0.81 21.68
N ILE A 393 -1.18 -0.06 21.32
CA ILE A 393 -1.21 1.41 21.42
C ILE A 393 -1.17 1.82 22.89
N TRP A 394 -1.97 1.15 23.74
CA TRP A 394 -2.00 1.39 25.18
C TRP A 394 -0.68 1.05 25.85
N ILE A 395 -0.04 -0.07 25.48
CA ILE A 395 1.29 -0.45 25.99
C ILE A 395 2.30 0.63 25.62
N GLN A 396 2.31 1.13 24.38
CA GLN A 396 3.18 2.25 23.99
C GLN A 396 2.89 3.53 24.79
N PHE A 397 1.62 3.81 25.07
CA PHE A 397 1.25 4.95 25.92
C PHE A 397 1.78 4.78 27.34
N ILE A 398 1.60 3.60 27.95
CA ILE A 398 2.06 3.29 29.30
C ILE A 398 3.59 3.40 29.38
N ASP A 399 4.30 2.87 28.38
CA ASP A 399 5.77 2.87 28.32
C ASP A 399 6.38 4.28 28.21
N VAL A 400 5.63 5.27 27.71
CA VAL A 400 6.08 6.67 27.69
C VAL A 400 5.77 7.44 28.97
N LEU A 401 4.96 6.88 29.88
CA LEU A 401 4.63 7.52 31.15
C LEU A 401 5.79 7.43 32.14
N LYS A 402 5.95 8.48 32.94
CA LYS A 402 6.79 8.46 34.13
C LYS A 402 5.93 8.24 35.38
N PRO A 403 6.50 7.80 36.51
CA PRO A 403 5.75 7.61 37.77
C PRO A 403 5.01 8.87 38.24
N GLU A 404 5.52 10.06 37.89
CA GLU A 404 4.91 11.36 38.18
C GLU A 404 3.64 11.65 37.36
N ASP A 405 3.49 11.00 36.20
CA ASP A 405 2.33 11.15 35.32
C ASP A 405 1.15 10.25 35.76
N THR A 406 1.41 9.21 36.56
CA THR A 406 0.40 8.20 36.94
C THR A 406 -0.88 8.82 37.52
N PRO A 407 -0.83 9.76 38.50
CA PRO A 407 -2.05 10.34 39.06
C PRO A 407 -2.91 11.08 38.04
N LYS A 408 -2.27 11.70 37.03
CA LYS A 408 -2.95 12.45 35.97
C LYS A 408 -3.76 11.53 35.05
N TYR A 409 -3.24 10.33 34.78
CA TYR A 409 -3.83 9.38 33.84
C TYR A 409 -4.53 8.19 34.51
N TRP A 410 -4.56 8.17 35.84
CA TRP A 410 -5.04 7.03 36.62
C TRP A 410 -6.45 6.59 36.26
N GLU A 411 -7.39 7.52 36.08
CA GLU A 411 -8.77 7.18 35.70
C GLU A 411 -8.84 6.42 34.37
N ALA A 412 -8.03 6.82 33.39
CA ALA A 412 -7.96 6.15 32.10
C ALA A 412 -7.30 4.76 32.21
N LEU A 413 -6.22 4.64 32.98
CA LEU A 413 -5.53 3.37 33.24
C LEU A 413 -6.41 2.37 34.00
N GLN A 414 -7.13 2.84 35.01
CA GLN A 414 -8.07 2.04 35.79
C GLN A 414 -9.24 1.58 34.91
N ALA A 415 -9.79 2.47 34.08
CA ALA A 415 -10.84 2.11 33.13
C ALA A 415 -10.35 1.06 32.12
N LEU A 416 -9.11 1.18 31.63
CA LEU A 416 -8.48 0.21 30.74
C LEU A 416 -8.41 -1.19 31.39
N VAL A 417 -7.87 -1.29 32.61
CA VAL A 417 -7.78 -2.57 33.34
C VAL A 417 -9.16 -3.21 33.51
N ASN A 418 -10.13 -2.45 34.02
CA ASN A 418 -11.51 -2.95 34.19
C ASN A 418 -12.14 -3.38 32.86
N GLY A 419 -11.90 -2.61 31.79
CA GLY A 419 -12.36 -2.93 30.45
C GLY A 419 -11.76 -4.24 29.94
N ILE A 420 -10.44 -4.44 30.08
CA ILE A 420 -9.76 -5.67 29.67
C ILE A 420 -10.31 -6.87 30.47
N LEU A 421 -10.46 -6.74 31.79
CA LEU A 421 -11.02 -7.79 32.64
C LEU A 421 -12.44 -8.19 32.22
N ASN A 422 -13.27 -7.23 31.83
CA ASN A 422 -14.59 -7.53 31.26
C ASN A 422 -14.46 -8.20 29.88
N LYS A 423 -13.52 -7.75 29.03
CA LYS A 423 -13.35 -8.22 27.65
C LYS A 423 -12.91 -9.68 27.56
N ILE A 424 -12.11 -10.17 28.52
CA ILE A 424 -11.62 -11.55 28.56
C ILE A 424 -12.66 -12.55 29.11
N GLN A 425 -13.73 -12.07 29.75
CA GLN A 425 -14.74 -12.93 30.34
C GLN A 425 -15.86 -13.29 29.35
N PHE A 426 -16.13 -14.59 29.20
CA PHE A 426 -17.24 -15.09 28.38
C PHE A 426 -18.60 -14.51 28.78
N GLN A 427 -18.83 -14.21 30.06
CA GLN A 427 -20.10 -13.63 30.51
C GLN A 427 -20.41 -12.26 29.88
N HIS A 428 -19.38 -11.50 29.50
CA HIS A 428 -19.52 -10.17 28.92
C HIS A 428 -19.22 -10.14 27.42
N ASN A 429 -18.35 -11.02 26.91
CA ASN A 429 -17.86 -10.97 25.53
C ASN A 429 -17.95 -12.31 24.77
N LYS A 430 -18.94 -13.16 25.11
CA LYS A 430 -19.13 -14.47 24.45
C LYS A 430 -19.10 -14.40 22.92
N ALA A 431 -19.71 -13.38 22.34
CA ALA A 431 -19.87 -13.25 20.90
C ALA A 431 -18.55 -13.20 20.14
N GLN A 432 -17.50 -12.55 20.68
CA GLN A 432 -16.19 -12.51 20.03
C GLN A 432 -15.30 -13.68 20.50
N LEU A 433 -15.34 -14.01 21.79
CA LEU A 433 -14.48 -15.03 22.39
C LEU A 433 -14.73 -16.45 21.84
N GLN A 434 -15.97 -16.77 21.45
CA GLN A 434 -16.30 -18.09 20.88
C GLN A 434 -15.70 -18.34 19.49
N HIS A 435 -15.22 -17.30 18.80
CA HIS A 435 -14.63 -17.41 17.47
C HIS A 435 -13.11 -17.52 17.47
N LEU A 436 -12.48 -17.36 18.64
CA LEU A 436 -11.04 -17.51 18.77
C LEU A 436 -10.65 -18.98 18.62
N ASP A 437 -9.69 -19.25 17.74
CA ASP A 437 -9.12 -20.59 17.60
C ASP A 437 -8.32 -20.98 18.85
N ASN A 438 -8.56 -22.19 19.34
CA ASN A 438 -7.86 -22.76 20.49
C ASN A 438 -7.22 -24.12 20.18
N ASP A 439 -7.25 -24.55 18.91
CA ASP A 439 -6.73 -25.85 18.47
C ASP A 439 -5.50 -25.68 17.56
N VAL A 440 -5.48 -24.68 16.69
CA VAL A 440 -4.35 -24.44 15.77
C VAL A 440 -3.36 -23.45 16.38
N CYS A 441 -2.10 -23.86 16.39
CA CYS A 441 -0.97 -23.01 16.80
C CYS A 441 -0.37 -22.28 15.59
N ASP A 442 0.13 -21.08 15.84
CA ASP A 442 0.99 -20.33 14.91
C ASP A 442 2.45 -20.82 14.92
N ASP A 443 3.33 -20.11 14.21
CA ASP A 443 4.76 -20.43 14.10
C ASP A 443 5.50 -20.37 15.45
N ASP A 444 4.95 -19.63 16.42
CA ASP A 444 5.49 -19.50 17.79
C ASP A 444 4.89 -20.57 18.74
N GLY A 445 3.98 -21.41 18.24
CA GLY A 445 3.33 -22.46 19.01
C GLY A 445 2.16 -21.97 19.87
N GLU A 446 1.67 -20.74 19.65
CA GLU A 446 0.56 -20.15 20.42
C GLU A 446 -0.75 -20.24 19.62
N THR A 447 -1.87 -20.53 20.30
CA THR A 447 -3.21 -20.45 19.69
C THR A 447 -3.70 -19.01 19.66
N GLU A 448 -4.69 -18.69 18.81
CA GLU A 448 -5.28 -17.34 18.76
C GLU A 448 -5.83 -16.91 20.14
N TRP A 449 -6.44 -17.85 20.86
CA TRP A 449 -6.89 -17.66 22.24
C TRP A 449 -5.74 -17.31 23.20
N GLN A 450 -4.63 -18.06 23.13
CA GLN A 450 -3.46 -17.82 23.97
C GLN A 450 -2.82 -16.46 23.68
N THR A 451 -2.63 -16.13 22.40
CA THR A 451 -2.10 -14.84 21.96
C THR A 451 -2.98 -13.69 22.45
N PHE A 452 -4.31 -13.81 22.33
CA PHE A 452 -5.26 -12.82 22.84
C PHE A 452 -5.13 -12.62 24.36
N LEU A 453 -5.14 -13.70 25.15
CA LEU A 453 -5.04 -13.61 26.61
C LEU A 453 -3.70 -13.04 27.06
N LYS A 454 -2.59 -13.47 26.43
CA LYS A 454 -1.25 -13.00 26.74
C LYS A 454 -1.12 -11.49 26.56
N HIS A 455 -1.64 -10.93 25.47
CA HIS A 455 -1.64 -9.48 25.26
C HIS A 455 -2.50 -8.73 26.28
N CYS A 456 -3.65 -9.29 26.67
CA CYS A 456 -4.49 -8.72 27.73
C CYS A 456 -3.75 -8.66 29.07
N ILE A 457 -3.11 -9.77 29.45
CA ILE A 457 -2.35 -9.90 30.69
C ILE A 457 -1.13 -8.97 30.66
N GLU A 458 -0.40 -8.92 29.55
CA GLU A 458 0.75 -8.01 29.39
C GLU A 458 0.32 -6.56 29.59
N CYS A 459 -0.77 -6.12 28.96
CA CYS A 459 -1.26 -4.75 29.12
C CYS A 459 -1.64 -4.44 30.58
N ILE A 460 -2.34 -5.36 31.26
CA ILE A 460 -2.66 -5.22 32.70
C ILE A 460 -1.36 -5.17 33.53
N ALA A 461 -0.38 -6.01 33.23
CA ALA A 461 0.91 -6.06 33.94
C ALA A 461 1.67 -4.73 33.80
N ARG A 462 1.69 -4.12 32.60
CA ARG A 462 2.30 -2.79 32.40
C ARG A 462 1.63 -1.71 33.25
N VAL A 463 0.31 -1.76 33.43
CA VAL A 463 -0.38 -0.85 34.36
C VAL A 463 -0.03 -1.16 35.82
N ALA A 464 0.09 -2.45 36.16
CA ALA A 464 0.47 -2.89 37.50
C ALA A 464 1.88 -2.41 37.89
N ASP A 465 2.82 -2.30 36.94
CA ASP A 465 4.15 -1.74 37.19
C ASP A 465 4.10 -0.27 37.67
N LEU A 466 3.06 0.48 37.27
CA LEU A 466 2.83 1.85 37.74
C LEU A 466 2.04 1.94 39.05
N ALA A 467 1.09 1.02 39.28
CA ALA A 467 0.21 1.02 40.45
C ALA A 467 -0.17 -0.42 40.90
N PRO A 468 0.74 -1.15 41.57
CA PRO A 468 0.55 -2.58 41.82
C PRO A 468 -0.65 -2.93 42.71
N LEU A 469 -0.86 -2.16 43.79
CA LEU A 469 -1.89 -2.45 44.80
C LEU A 469 -3.30 -2.22 44.26
N ASP A 470 -3.48 -1.16 43.48
CA ASP A 470 -4.77 -0.81 42.90
C ASP A 470 -5.17 -1.82 41.81
N VAL A 471 -4.22 -2.22 40.96
CA VAL A 471 -4.47 -3.26 39.95
C VAL A 471 -4.75 -4.61 40.61
N PHE A 472 -3.99 -5.00 41.64
CA PHE A 472 -4.26 -6.22 42.39
C PHE A 472 -5.69 -6.26 42.94
N THR A 473 -6.16 -5.13 43.51
CA THR A 473 -7.52 -5.02 44.05
C THR A 473 -8.60 -5.16 42.98
N ALA A 474 -8.32 -4.71 41.75
CA ALA A 474 -9.25 -4.84 40.62
C ALA A 474 -9.29 -6.26 40.03
N VAL A 475 -8.16 -6.99 40.05
CA VAL A 475 -8.04 -8.35 39.48
C VAL A 475 -8.52 -9.43 40.47
N ALA A 476 -8.29 -9.26 41.77
CA ALA A 476 -8.61 -10.26 42.79
C ALA A 476 -10.08 -10.78 42.76
N PRO A 477 -11.12 -9.97 42.50
CA PRO A 477 -12.50 -10.45 42.38
C PRO A 477 -12.78 -11.28 41.12
N VAL A 478 -11.96 -11.11 40.07
CA VAL A 478 -12.13 -11.76 38.77
C VAL A 478 -11.58 -13.19 38.76
N GLU A 479 -10.56 -13.48 39.58
CA GLU A 479 -10.05 -14.85 39.79
C GLU A 479 -11.00 -15.74 40.60
N SER A 480 -12.00 -15.16 41.28
CA SER A 480 -13.02 -15.92 42.01
C SER A 480 -14.26 -16.26 41.16
N PRO A 481 -14.16 -17.28 40.29
CA PRO A 481 -15.25 -18.21 40.10
C PRO A 481 -14.73 -19.66 40.04
N VAL A 482 -14.35 -20.22 41.20
CA VAL A 482 -14.41 -21.67 41.38
C VAL A 482 -15.59 -21.94 42.30
N ASP A 483 -16.79 -21.86 41.71
CA ASP A 483 -17.98 -22.45 42.32
C ASP A 483 -17.86 -23.97 42.14
N HIS A 484 -17.07 -24.60 43.01
CA HIS A 484 -17.19 -26.02 43.31
C HIS A 484 -18.48 -26.22 44.12
N SER A 485 -19.64 -25.97 43.52
CA SER A 485 -20.90 -26.42 44.12
C SER A 485 -22.02 -26.60 43.09
N GLY A 486 -22.31 -27.87 42.78
CA GLY A 486 -23.68 -28.28 42.49
C GLY A 486 -23.94 -29.02 41.18
N LYS A 487 -23.72 -30.34 41.22
CA LYS A 487 -24.43 -31.44 40.49
C LYS A 487 -24.55 -31.40 38.97
#